data_AF-A0A1G4SI29-F1
#
_entry.id   AF-A0A1G4SI29-F1
#
_cell.length_a   1.000
_cell.length_b   1.000
_cell.length_c   1.000
_cell.angle_alpha   90.00
_cell.angle_beta   90.00
_cell.angle_gamma   90.00
#
_symmetry.space_group_name_H-M   'P 1'
#
loop_
_entity.id
_entity.type
_entity.pdbx_description
1 polymer ?
#
loop_
_entity_poly.entity_id
_entity_poly.type
_entity_poly.pdbx_seq_one_letter_code
_entity_poly.pdbx_strand_id
1 'polypeptide(L)'
;MNLMKSLKVLVMTVCVALIIAGCVMRDYPPVYDLPEDAKSYELIYNEDTGATLIELNGRTYSLFGKLKGAESDDYVMECLGFVGNDENVRIYSLTDDASLNYIMVLKIDGSANTPDFYRAMDTWQEDILTPSYIEPLGIESWGSAGLVHYDE
;
A
#
# COMPACT_ATOMS: atom_id res chain seq x y z
N MET A 1 26.22 49.33 -25.12
CA MET A 1 25.19 48.36 -25.54
C MET A 1 25.78 46.97 -25.33
N ASN A 2 25.07 46.03 -24.68
CA ASN A 2 25.46 44.61 -24.44
C ASN A 2 25.94 44.17 -23.04
N LEU A 3 25.55 44.84 -21.95
CA LEU A 3 25.63 44.23 -20.60
C LEU A 3 24.25 43.78 -20.07
N MET A 4 23.20 44.56 -20.37
CA MET A 4 21.82 44.24 -19.98
C MET A 4 21.17 43.09 -20.77
N LYS A 5 21.72 42.72 -21.93
CA LYS A 5 21.21 41.60 -22.75
C LYS A 5 21.77 40.24 -22.30
N SER A 6 23.02 40.19 -21.85
CA SER A 6 23.69 38.97 -21.39
C SER A 6 23.22 38.52 -20.00
N LEU A 7 22.82 39.45 -19.12
CA LEU A 7 22.29 39.12 -17.80
C LEU A 7 20.90 38.45 -17.86
N LYS A 8 20.06 38.83 -18.84
CA LYS A 8 18.72 38.25 -19.02
C LYS A 8 18.77 36.82 -19.56
N VAL A 9 19.78 36.48 -20.35
CA VAL A 9 19.96 35.13 -20.91
C VAL A 9 20.49 34.15 -19.86
N LEU A 10 21.36 34.61 -18.95
CA LEU A 10 21.95 33.78 -17.89
C LEU A 10 20.91 33.36 -16.83
N VAL A 11 20.00 34.26 -16.44
CA VAL A 11 18.97 33.97 -15.43
C VAL A 11 17.95 32.95 -15.94
N MET A 12 17.65 32.97 -17.25
CA MET A 12 16.71 32.02 -17.86
C MET A 12 17.28 30.60 -17.97
N THR A 13 18.60 30.43 -18.06
CA THR A 13 19.24 29.10 -18.13
C THR A 13 19.33 28.41 -16.76
N VAL A 14 19.45 29.17 -15.67
CA VAL A 14 19.47 28.62 -14.30
C VAL A 14 18.10 28.10 -13.87
N CYS A 15 17.00 28.75 -14.30
CA CYS A 15 15.65 28.27 -13.99
C CYS A 15 15.26 26.99 -14.74
N VAL A 16 15.83 26.75 -15.94
CA VAL A 16 15.53 25.52 -16.71
C VAL A 16 16.34 24.32 -16.21
N ALA A 17 17.53 24.53 -15.64
CA ALA A 17 18.34 23.45 -15.05
C ALA A 17 17.76 22.87 -13.75
N LEU A 18 16.93 23.62 -13.01
CA LEU A 18 16.27 23.15 -11.79
C LEU A 18 14.98 22.35 -12.04
N ILE A 19 14.50 22.29 -13.30
CA ILE A 19 13.29 21.54 -13.65
C ILE A 19 13.63 20.09 -14.07
N ILE A 20 14.92 19.76 -14.19
CA ILE A 20 15.42 18.41 -14.60
C ILE A 20 16.09 17.67 -13.43
N ALA A 21 15.54 17.82 -12.22
CA ALA A 21 15.55 16.75 -11.22
C ALA A 21 14.09 16.26 -11.14
N GLY A 22 13.56 15.55 -12.14
CA GLY A 22 14.12 14.31 -12.63
C GLY A 22 13.85 13.22 -11.61
N CYS A 23 12.57 12.81 -11.53
CA CYS A 23 12.03 11.62 -10.87
C CYS A 23 12.52 11.36 -9.44
N VAL A 24 11.70 11.73 -8.45
CA VAL A 24 11.81 11.18 -7.10
C VAL A 24 11.55 9.67 -7.20
N MET A 25 12.60 8.88 -7.40
CA MET A 25 12.63 7.52 -6.85
C MET A 25 12.62 7.73 -5.35
N ARG A 26 11.45 7.51 -4.75
CA ARG A 26 11.34 7.44 -3.30
C ARG A 26 12.07 6.15 -2.93
N ASP A 27 13.31 6.28 -2.45
CA ASP A 27 14.00 5.15 -1.84
C ASP A 27 13.20 4.75 -0.61
N TYR A 28 12.52 3.62 -0.70
CA TYR A 28 11.78 3.06 0.42
C TYR A 28 12.76 2.44 1.42
N PRO A 29 12.44 2.43 2.71
CA PRO A 29 13.30 1.75 3.68
C PRO A 29 13.38 0.25 3.39
N PRO A 30 14.40 -0.45 3.93
CA PRO A 30 14.63 -1.87 3.64
C PRO A 30 13.45 -2.80 3.97
N VAL A 31 12.53 -2.38 4.84
CA VAL A 31 11.29 -3.13 5.13
C VAL A 31 10.40 -3.31 3.90
N TYR A 32 10.55 -2.45 2.90
CA TYR A 32 9.85 -2.56 1.62
C TYR A 32 10.60 -3.44 0.63
N ASP A 33 11.88 -3.76 0.85
CA ASP A 33 12.66 -4.51 -0.12
C ASP A 33 12.04 -5.87 -0.40
N LEU A 34 12.06 -6.25 -1.68
CA LEU A 34 11.57 -7.55 -2.11
C LEU A 34 12.58 -8.62 -1.69
N PRO A 35 12.17 -9.69 -0.97
CA PRO A 35 13.08 -10.77 -0.62
C PRO A 35 13.71 -11.42 -1.86
N GLU A 36 14.95 -11.92 -1.74
CA GLU A 36 15.63 -12.60 -2.87
C GLU A 36 14.87 -13.85 -3.35
N ASP A 37 14.13 -14.50 -2.45
CA ASP A 37 13.30 -15.68 -2.69
C ASP A 37 11.79 -15.36 -2.73
N ALA A 38 11.45 -14.11 -3.06
CA ALA A 38 10.07 -13.65 -3.11
C ALA A 38 9.18 -14.49 -4.02
N LYS A 39 7.96 -14.75 -3.56
CA LYS A 39 6.94 -15.48 -4.31
C LYS A 39 5.98 -14.51 -4.97
N SER A 40 5.50 -14.92 -6.14
CA SER A 40 4.35 -14.29 -6.79
C SER A 40 3.06 -14.93 -6.28
N TYR A 41 2.04 -14.09 -6.08
CA TYR A 41 0.67 -14.49 -5.73
C TYR A 41 -0.30 -13.90 -6.74
N GLU A 42 -1.42 -14.58 -7.00
CA GLU A 42 -2.40 -14.12 -7.99
C GLU A 42 -3.57 -13.38 -7.34
N LEU A 43 -4.09 -12.37 -8.04
CA LEU A 43 -5.38 -11.78 -7.76
C LEU A 43 -6.47 -12.59 -8.46
N ILE A 44 -7.40 -13.12 -7.69
CA ILE A 44 -8.53 -13.89 -8.20
C ILE A 44 -9.76 -13.02 -8.09
N TYR A 45 -10.37 -12.69 -9.23
CA TYR A 45 -11.68 -12.03 -9.24
C TYR A 45 -12.78 -13.08 -9.13
N ASN A 46 -13.56 -13.01 -8.06
CA ASN A 46 -14.75 -13.83 -7.89
C ASN A 46 -15.93 -13.12 -8.55
N GLU A 47 -16.38 -13.64 -9.69
CA GLU A 47 -17.48 -13.05 -10.46
C GLU A 47 -18.83 -13.10 -9.72
N ASP A 48 -19.06 -14.13 -8.90
CA ASP A 48 -20.31 -14.31 -8.17
C ASP A 48 -20.49 -13.27 -7.06
N THR A 49 -19.38 -12.90 -6.40
CA THR A 49 -19.39 -11.95 -5.29
C THR A 49 -18.89 -10.56 -5.66
N GLY A 50 -18.31 -10.40 -6.87
CA GLY A 50 -17.60 -9.18 -7.29
C GLY A 50 -16.35 -8.88 -6.45
N ALA A 51 -15.82 -9.88 -5.73
CA ALA A 51 -14.74 -9.68 -4.78
C ALA A 51 -13.38 -9.98 -5.40
N THR A 52 -12.38 -9.16 -5.08
CA THR A 52 -10.98 -9.47 -5.37
C THR A 52 -10.39 -10.25 -4.21
N LEU A 53 -9.76 -11.39 -4.52
CA LEU A 53 -9.19 -12.33 -3.58
C LEU A 53 -7.69 -12.52 -3.80
N ILE A 54 -6.95 -12.83 -2.74
CA ILE A 54 -5.55 -13.24 -2.78
C ILE A 54 -5.42 -14.55 -2.01
N GLU A 55 -4.82 -15.57 -2.60
CA GLU A 55 -4.45 -16.80 -1.89
C GLU A 55 -2.97 -16.74 -1.50
N LEU A 56 -2.70 -16.64 -0.21
CA LEU A 56 -1.35 -16.55 0.34
C LEU A 56 -1.12 -17.74 1.28
N ASN A 57 -0.19 -18.63 0.90
CA ASN A 57 0.19 -19.82 1.66
C ASN A 57 -1.01 -20.69 2.11
N GLY A 58 -2.01 -20.86 1.23
CA GLY A 58 -3.22 -21.65 1.51
C GLY A 58 -4.29 -20.94 2.34
N ARG A 59 -4.15 -19.63 2.61
CA ARG A 59 -5.16 -18.80 3.27
C ARG A 59 -5.66 -17.75 2.28
N THR A 60 -6.98 -17.63 2.16
CA THR A 60 -7.63 -16.69 1.24
C THR A 60 -7.94 -15.38 1.96
N TYR A 61 -7.62 -14.26 1.30
CA TYR A 61 -7.88 -12.91 1.77
C TYR A 61 -8.77 -12.18 0.78
N SER A 62 -9.60 -11.26 1.27
CA SER A 62 -10.45 -10.42 0.43
C SER A 62 -10.38 -8.96 0.87
N LEU A 63 -10.62 -8.05 -0.07
CA LEU A 63 -10.54 -6.61 0.18
C LEU A 63 -11.44 -6.19 1.35
N PHE A 64 -10.85 -5.48 2.30
CA PHE A 64 -11.52 -5.08 3.53
C PHE A 64 -11.50 -3.57 3.75
N GLY A 65 -10.34 -2.93 3.57
CA GLY A 65 -10.14 -1.56 4.01
C GLY A 65 -9.09 -0.80 3.22
N LYS A 66 -8.98 0.48 3.57
CA LYS A 66 -7.97 1.42 3.07
C LYS A 66 -7.20 2.02 4.24
N LEU A 67 -6.11 2.69 3.92
CA LEU A 67 -5.35 3.44 4.91
C LEU A 67 -6.16 4.58 5.51
N LYS A 68 -6.18 4.64 6.84
CA LYS A 68 -6.68 5.77 7.62
C LYS A 68 -5.50 6.68 7.97
N GLY A 69 -5.52 7.92 7.48
CA GLY A 69 -4.48 8.91 7.78
C GLY A 69 -3.24 8.76 6.92
N ALA A 70 -2.06 8.98 7.51
CA ALA A 70 -0.78 8.97 6.80
C ALA A 70 -0.11 7.60 6.83
N GLU A 71 0.58 7.26 5.74
CA GLU A 71 1.39 6.04 5.65
C GLU A 71 2.59 6.14 6.60
N SER A 72 2.89 5.05 7.29
CA SER A 72 4.05 4.92 8.17
C SER A 72 4.72 3.58 7.94
N ASP A 73 6.05 3.58 7.88
CA ASP A 73 6.83 2.36 7.75
C ASP A 73 6.65 1.44 8.99
N ASP A 74 6.26 2.02 10.14
CA ASP A 74 5.99 1.28 11.38
C ASP A 74 4.79 0.31 11.25
N TYR A 75 3.92 0.49 10.25
CA TYR A 75 2.78 -0.40 10.03
C TYR A 75 3.19 -1.73 9.39
N VAL A 76 4.39 -1.78 8.80
CA VAL A 76 4.87 -2.89 7.99
C VAL A 76 5.85 -3.73 8.81
N MET A 77 5.62 -5.04 8.85
CA MET A 77 6.56 -5.97 9.50
C MET A 77 7.54 -6.59 8.49
N GLU A 78 7.05 -7.22 7.44
CA GLU A 78 7.89 -7.84 6.40
C GLU A 78 7.17 -7.92 5.05
N CYS A 79 7.95 -7.96 3.96
CA CYS A 79 7.46 -8.23 2.62
C CYS A 79 7.28 -9.74 2.42
N LEU A 80 6.07 -10.16 2.04
CA LEU A 80 5.71 -11.56 1.84
C LEU A 80 5.86 -12.00 0.37
N GLY A 81 5.98 -11.05 -0.55
CA GLY A 81 6.11 -11.27 -1.99
C GLY A 81 5.39 -10.20 -2.81
N PHE A 82 4.99 -10.56 -4.02
CA PHE A 82 4.39 -9.65 -4.99
C PHE A 82 3.21 -10.27 -5.73
N VAL A 83 2.48 -9.46 -6.49
CA VAL A 83 1.27 -9.88 -7.21
C VAL A 83 1.55 -10.09 -8.70
N GLY A 84 1.20 -11.28 -9.20
CA GLY A 84 1.25 -11.65 -10.62
C GLY A 84 2.64 -11.47 -11.21
N ASN A 85 2.74 -10.65 -12.27
CA ASN A 85 4.00 -10.33 -12.93
C ASN A 85 4.51 -8.91 -12.61
N ASP A 86 3.95 -8.23 -11.61
CA ASP A 86 4.36 -6.87 -11.22
C ASP A 86 5.00 -6.89 -9.82
N GLU A 87 6.34 -6.95 -9.78
CA GLU A 87 7.16 -6.91 -8.55
C GLU A 87 7.01 -5.61 -7.75
N ASN A 88 6.38 -4.59 -8.33
CA ASN A 88 6.07 -3.35 -7.62
C ASN A 88 4.76 -3.45 -6.85
N VAL A 89 3.88 -4.41 -7.13
CA VAL A 89 2.68 -4.64 -6.33
C VAL A 89 3.02 -5.64 -5.23
N ARG A 90 3.46 -5.12 -4.09
CA ARG A 90 4.03 -5.90 -2.99
C ARG A 90 2.98 -6.20 -1.92
N ILE A 91 3.11 -7.36 -1.31
CA ILE A 91 2.27 -7.83 -0.21
C ILE A 91 3.09 -7.80 1.08
N TYR A 92 2.50 -7.26 2.14
CA TYR A 92 3.16 -7.13 3.43
C TYR A 92 2.31 -7.68 4.58
N SER A 93 2.99 -8.23 5.58
CA SER A 93 2.41 -8.43 6.90
C SER A 93 2.49 -7.14 7.73
N LEU A 94 1.68 -7.08 8.79
CA LEU A 94 1.49 -5.87 9.57
C LEU A 94 2.08 -6.00 10.98
N THR A 95 2.67 -4.93 11.49
CA THR A 95 3.23 -4.88 12.84
C THR A 95 2.19 -5.15 13.92
N ASP A 96 0.99 -4.60 13.77
CA ASP A 96 -0.11 -4.72 14.73
C ASP A 96 -1.00 -5.96 14.52
N ASP A 97 -0.56 -6.93 13.69
CA ASP A 97 -1.29 -8.17 13.43
C ASP A 97 -0.39 -9.40 13.26
N ALA A 98 0.09 -9.92 14.37
CA ALA A 98 0.91 -11.14 14.42
C ALA A 98 0.17 -12.41 13.96
N SER A 99 -1.16 -12.39 13.85
CA SER A 99 -1.96 -13.54 13.40
C SER A 99 -2.15 -13.58 11.88
N LEU A 100 -1.62 -12.57 11.18
CA LEU A 100 -1.75 -12.42 9.72
C LEU A 100 -3.21 -12.49 9.27
N ASN A 101 -4.12 -11.89 10.05
CA ASN A 101 -5.52 -11.74 9.67
C ASN A 101 -5.71 -10.66 8.60
N TYR A 102 -4.76 -9.73 8.51
CA TYR A 102 -4.71 -8.64 7.57
C TYR A 102 -3.37 -8.66 6.82
N ILE A 103 -3.45 -8.38 5.53
CA ILE A 103 -2.29 -8.11 4.69
C ILE A 103 -2.46 -6.75 4.02
N MET A 104 -1.35 -6.08 3.78
CA MET A 104 -1.31 -4.84 3.00
C MET A 104 -0.82 -5.14 1.59
N VAL A 105 -1.51 -4.59 0.60
CA VAL A 105 -1.08 -4.58 -0.80
C VAL A 105 -0.75 -3.14 -1.17
N LEU A 106 0.49 -2.90 -1.59
CA LEU A 106 0.97 -1.57 -1.91
C LEU A 106 1.76 -1.59 -3.22
N LYS A 107 1.55 -0.55 -4.04
CA LYS A 107 2.30 -0.35 -5.27
C LYS A 107 3.51 0.57 -5.04
N ILE A 108 4.71 0.04 -5.29
CA ILE A 108 6.00 0.71 -5.13
C ILE A 108 6.43 1.32 -6.47
N ASP A 109 5.72 2.33 -6.94
CA ASP A 109 6.02 3.02 -8.21
C ASP A 109 6.15 4.55 -8.06
N GLY A 110 6.19 5.05 -6.82
CA GLY A 110 6.23 6.47 -6.50
C GLY A 110 4.94 7.23 -6.84
N SER A 111 3.88 6.52 -7.25
CA SER A 111 2.55 7.11 -7.40
C SER A 111 1.85 7.26 -6.05
N ALA A 112 0.88 8.18 -5.98
CA ALA A 112 0.10 8.44 -4.76
C ALA A 112 -0.97 7.37 -4.51
N ASN A 113 -0.66 6.09 -4.76
CA ASN A 113 -1.57 4.99 -4.49
C ASN A 113 -1.60 4.71 -2.98
N THR A 114 -2.79 4.74 -2.41
CA THR A 114 -3.00 4.32 -1.03
C THR A 114 -2.99 2.80 -0.95
N PRO A 115 -2.45 2.21 0.13
CA PRO A 115 -2.45 0.77 0.29
C PRO A 115 -3.86 0.22 0.46
N ASP A 116 -4.04 -0.99 -0.05
CA ASP A 116 -5.23 -1.81 0.13
C ASP A 116 -5.00 -2.81 1.25
N PHE A 117 -5.96 -2.91 2.17
CA PHE A 117 -5.93 -3.91 3.21
C PHE A 117 -6.90 -5.03 2.89
N TYR A 118 -6.39 -6.25 2.87
CA TYR A 118 -7.19 -7.45 2.69
C TYR A 118 -7.28 -8.19 4.03
N ARG A 119 -8.45 -8.73 4.34
CA ARG A 119 -8.72 -9.52 5.55
C ARG A 119 -8.91 -10.99 5.19
N ALA A 120 -8.41 -11.87 6.04
CA ALA A 120 -8.52 -13.32 5.87
C ALA A 120 -9.99 -13.77 5.94
N MET A 121 -10.42 -14.54 4.94
CA MET A 121 -11.80 -14.99 4.75
C MET A 121 -12.26 -15.97 5.83
N ASP A 122 -11.35 -16.66 6.51
CA ASP A 122 -11.67 -17.52 7.64
C ASP A 122 -12.04 -16.74 8.93
N THR A 123 -11.82 -15.42 8.93
CA THR A 123 -12.29 -14.51 9.99
C THR A 123 -13.60 -13.81 9.65
N TRP A 124 -14.29 -14.26 8.59
CA TRP A 124 -15.56 -13.68 8.16
C TRP A 124 -16.60 -13.77 9.29
N GLN A 125 -17.33 -12.67 9.53
CA GLN A 125 -18.29 -12.50 10.64
C GLN A 125 -17.71 -12.57 12.06
N GLU A 126 -16.40 -12.74 12.22
CA GLU A 126 -15.75 -12.73 13.53
C GLU A 126 -15.42 -11.29 13.97
N ASP A 127 -15.52 -11.03 15.28
CA ASP A 127 -15.07 -9.77 15.87
C ASP A 127 -13.58 -9.90 16.22
N ILE A 128 -12.71 -9.42 15.32
CA ILE A 128 -11.25 -9.39 15.53
C ILE A 128 -10.75 -7.97 15.66
N LEU A 129 -9.59 -7.80 16.32
CA LEU A 129 -8.95 -6.50 16.43
C LEU A 129 -8.46 -6.05 15.05
N THR A 130 -9.01 -4.93 14.57
CA THR A 130 -8.56 -4.26 13.35
C THR A 130 -7.47 -3.23 13.72
N PRO A 131 -6.28 -3.27 13.10
CA PRO A 131 -5.27 -2.24 13.28
C PRO A 131 -5.85 -0.83 13.06
N SER A 132 -5.50 0.11 13.95
CA SER A 132 -6.16 1.43 14.02
C SER A 132 -5.99 2.32 12.78
N TYR A 133 -4.98 2.02 11.96
CA TYR A 133 -4.69 2.68 10.69
C TYR A 133 -5.44 2.07 9.50
N ILE A 134 -6.32 1.09 9.70
CA ILE A 134 -7.17 0.51 8.66
C ILE A 134 -8.59 1.08 8.83
N GLU A 135 -9.07 1.75 7.79
CA GLU A 135 -10.46 2.17 7.65
C GLU A 135 -11.23 1.11 6.84
N PRO A 136 -12.22 0.42 7.43
CA PRO A 136 -13.03 -0.54 6.69
C PRO A 136 -13.85 0.14 5.60
N LEU A 137 -14.08 -0.53 4.49
CA LEU A 137 -14.90 -0.03 3.37
C LEU A 137 -16.40 0.02 3.69
N GLY A 138 -16.82 -0.27 4.93
CA GLY A 138 -18.22 -0.30 5.33
C GLY A 138 -19.00 -1.50 4.79
N ILE A 139 -18.31 -2.57 4.38
CA ILE A 139 -18.94 -3.80 3.94
C ILE A 139 -19.50 -4.53 5.18
N GLU A 140 -20.82 -4.44 5.37
CA GLU A 140 -21.56 -4.92 6.56
C GLU A 140 -21.31 -6.39 6.92
N SER A 141 -20.80 -7.19 5.98
CA SER A 141 -20.64 -8.62 6.14
C SER A 141 -19.39 -9.07 6.91
N TRP A 142 -18.47 -8.17 7.26
CA TRP A 142 -17.22 -8.48 7.96
C TRP A 142 -17.31 -8.53 9.50
N GLY A 143 -18.52 -8.66 10.07
CA GLY A 143 -18.76 -8.57 11.52
C GLY A 143 -18.66 -7.14 12.03
N SER A 144 -18.73 -6.92 13.35
CA SER A 144 -18.30 -5.63 13.88
C SER A 144 -16.79 -5.61 13.68
N ALA A 145 -16.28 -4.68 12.87
CA ALA A 145 -14.86 -4.65 12.50
C ALA A 145 -13.93 -4.31 13.70
N GLY A 146 -14.31 -4.65 14.93
CA GLY A 146 -13.62 -4.24 16.15
C GLY A 146 -13.49 -2.72 16.28
N LEU A 147 -14.23 -1.96 15.47
CA LEU A 147 -14.23 -0.51 15.49
C LEU A 147 -14.88 -0.09 16.79
N VAL A 148 -14.04 0.16 17.80
CA VAL A 148 -14.48 0.87 19.00
C VAL A 148 -14.90 2.26 18.51
N HIS A 149 -16.20 2.45 18.33
CA HIS A 149 -16.80 3.76 18.22
C HIS A 149 -16.51 4.47 19.54
N TYR A 150 -15.47 5.30 19.58
CA TYR A 150 -15.40 6.36 20.58
C TYR A 150 -16.45 7.38 20.17
N ASP A 151 -17.66 7.23 20.70
CA ASP A 151 -18.63 8.31 20.72
C ASP A 151 -17.99 9.47 21.51
N GLU A 152 -17.68 10.58 20.83
CA GLU A 152 -17.39 11.87 21.45
C GLU A 152 -18.68 12.57 21.91
#